data_AF-A0AB34T717-F1
#
_entry.id   AF-A0AB34T717-F1
#
_cell.length_a   1.000
_cell.length_b   1.000
_cell.length_c   1.000
_cell.angle_alpha   90.00
_cell.angle_beta   90.00
_cell.angle_gamma   90.00
#
_symmetry.space_group_name_H-M   'P 1'
#
loop_
_entity.id
_entity.type
_entity.pdbx_description
1 polymer ?
#
loop_
_entity_poly.entity_id
_entity_poly.type
_entity_poly.pdbx_seq_one_letter_code
_entity_poly.pdbx_strand_id
1 'polypeptide(L)'
;MIVFQKYPGEETIVLSAADVPIEPFLTKFAQLNVPVAFLVPTETGYKKSIMDATAPVRDLLEEADVHVYEDQLQGPDNKKIVTSYFVYPDHVEKTIASLYRPVTKKGDPRIWFHELKKYCEPYNLLALVVVDREIYVVNLSNPDIAQSFMSESYVYELLTLGTDVGSAVEYELLGKIQAIHDEGFLPSITPGDPGVGDTLEHALGINRNNDKNPDYKGIELKATRLTRNGHVRQPTRNNLFSQVPDGGMTYREVVERFGKMQIPRNSKDGKPRWQLYETFSTTRVNGYDLLLGVDDVNDRLYILYQDPETGKQTRVSWWDMSALRERLLQKHPRTFWVGARSEMIGGVENFLYTRILYTKNPNASLLTPLFAAGVITVDLAAHISEDGKWRDHGALFKMEKKDLPLLFSNPEEFIL
;
A
#
# COMPACT_ATOMS: atom_id res chain seq x y z
N MET A 1 -9.85 -6.68 31.15
CA MET A 1 -10.17 -8.07 31.49
C MET A 1 -11.29 -8.52 30.57
N ILE A 2 -10.94 -8.99 29.37
CA ILE A 2 -11.91 -9.48 28.38
C ILE A 2 -11.78 -11.00 28.42
N VAL A 3 -12.86 -11.67 28.81
CA VAL A 3 -12.96 -13.13 28.87
C VAL A 3 -13.38 -13.60 27.49
N PHE A 4 -12.51 -14.34 26.79
CA PHE A 4 -12.87 -14.99 25.53
C PHE A 4 -13.62 -16.30 25.82
N GLN A 5 -14.85 -16.38 25.30
CA GLN A 5 -15.72 -17.54 25.39
C GLN A 5 -15.31 -18.55 24.30
N LYS A 6 -15.08 -19.81 24.68
CA LYS A 6 -14.70 -20.91 23.77
C LYS A 6 -15.87 -21.36 22.91
N TYR A 7 -15.70 -21.32 21.58
CA TYR A 7 -16.52 -22.08 20.63
C TYR A 7 -15.88 -23.47 20.40
N PRO A 8 -16.67 -24.55 20.25
CA PRO A 8 -16.13 -25.90 20.10
C PRO A 8 -15.97 -26.24 18.61
N GLY A 9 -14.72 -26.55 18.22
CA GLY A 9 -14.42 -27.15 16.92
C GLY A 9 -13.47 -26.34 16.04
N GLU A 10 -12.28 -26.01 16.52
CA GLU A 10 -11.17 -25.49 15.71
C GLU A 10 -9.84 -25.80 16.42
N GLU A 11 -8.79 -26.01 15.64
CA GLU A 11 -7.47 -26.50 16.06
C GLU A 11 -6.95 -25.84 17.35
N THR A 12 -6.61 -26.66 18.33
CA THR A 12 -6.10 -26.19 19.62
C THR A 12 -4.69 -25.61 19.46
N ILE A 13 -4.65 -24.32 19.12
CA ILE A 13 -3.62 -23.28 19.36
C ILE A 13 -2.21 -23.82 19.67
N VAL A 14 -1.44 -24.18 18.62
CA VAL A 14 -0.03 -24.61 18.73
C VAL A 14 0.85 -23.52 19.36
N LEU A 15 0.53 -22.24 19.16
CA LEU A 15 1.25 -21.12 19.78
C LEU A 15 1.06 -21.03 21.29
N SER A 16 -0.06 -21.54 21.84
CA SER A 16 -0.28 -21.53 23.30
C SER A 16 0.62 -22.51 24.03
N ALA A 17 1.29 -23.41 23.31
CA ALA A 17 2.27 -24.34 23.83
C ALA A 17 3.69 -23.75 23.86
N ALA A 18 3.89 -22.49 23.44
CA ALA A 18 5.20 -21.83 23.56
C ALA A 18 5.65 -21.73 25.02
N ASP A 19 6.94 -21.91 25.25
CA ASP A 19 7.57 -21.80 26.57
C ASP A 19 7.76 -20.35 27.07
N VAL A 20 7.60 -19.36 26.18
CA VAL A 20 7.63 -17.92 26.47
C VAL A 20 6.37 -17.22 25.97
N PRO A 21 5.92 -16.13 26.63
CA PRO A 21 4.79 -15.33 26.17
C PRO A 21 5.12 -14.63 24.85
N ILE A 22 4.19 -14.64 23.91
CA ILE A 22 4.37 -14.09 22.56
C ILE A 22 4.10 -12.57 22.51
N GLU A 23 3.29 -12.07 23.44
CA GLU A 23 2.73 -10.71 23.43
C GLU A 23 3.78 -9.58 23.39
N PRO A 24 4.89 -9.65 24.15
CA PRO A 24 5.94 -8.63 24.09
C PRO A 24 6.58 -8.54 22.70
N PHE A 25 6.78 -9.70 22.05
CA PHE A 25 7.38 -9.78 20.73
C PHE A 25 6.42 -9.31 19.63
N LEU A 26 5.12 -9.63 19.73
CA LEU A 26 4.11 -9.11 18.80
C LEU A 26 4.12 -7.58 18.75
N THR A 27 4.22 -6.94 19.91
CA THR A 27 4.28 -5.47 20.01
C THR A 27 5.52 -4.94 19.29
N LYS A 28 6.67 -5.59 19.48
CA LYS A 28 7.94 -5.17 18.85
C LYS A 28 7.93 -5.37 17.33
N PHE A 29 7.47 -6.52 16.83
CA PHE A 29 7.32 -6.77 15.40
C PHE A 29 6.32 -5.81 14.75
N ALA A 30 5.22 -5.50 15.42
CA ALA A 30 4.24 -4.52 14.94
C ALA A 30 4.82 -3.10 14.85
N GLN A 31 5.66 -2.69 15.81
CA GLN A 31 6.38 -1.41 15.75
C GLN A 31 7.35 -1.34 14.57
N LEU A 32 8.03 -2.46 14.29
CA LEU A 32 8.98 -2.57 13.18
C LEU A 32 8.31 -2.70 11.81
N ASN A 33 7.02 -3.02 11.76
CA ASN A 33 6.31 -3.33 10.53
C ASN A 33 7.02 -4.42 9.70
N VAL A 34 7.59 -5.41 10.40
CA VAL A 34 8.26 -6.58 9.81
C VAL A 34 7.25 -7.73 9.73
N PRO A 35 6.91 -8.23 8.52
CA PRO A 35 6.11 -9.43 8.37
C PRO A 35 6.76 -10.61 9.10
N VAL A 36 5.98 -11.32 9.91
CA VAL A 36 6.47 -12.41 10.75
C VAL A 36 5.43 -13.51 10.86
N ALA A 37 5.89 -14.76 10.86
CA ALA A 37 5.10 -15.93 11.20
C ALA A 37 5.76 -16.67 12.36
N PHE A 38 4.97 -17.33 13.20
CA PHE A 38 5.49 -18.04 14.37
C PHE A 38 5.32 -19.55 14.24
N LEU A 39 6.35 -20.27 14.67
CA LEU A 39 6.38 -21.71 14.75
C LEU A 39 6.77 -22.14 16.17
N VAL A 40 6.09 -23.15 16.69
CA VAL A 40 6.43 -23.78 17.96
C VAL A 40 6.67 -25.27 17.69
N PRO A 41 7.93 -25.75 17.70
CA PRO A 41 8.23 -27.14 17.46
C PRO A 41 7.68 -28.01 18.61
N THR A 42 6.58 -28.72 18.36
CA THR A 42 6.11 -29.75 19.30
C THR A 42 7.17 -30.82 19.48
N GLU A 43 7.13 -31.60 20.57
CA GLU A 43 8.12 -32.67 20.79
C GLU A 43 8.22 -33.65 19.60
N THR A 44 7.10 -33.95 18.95
CA THR A 44 7.07 -34.81 17.74
C THR A 44 7.65 -34.09 16.52
N GLY A 45 7.26 -32.83 16.30
CA GLY A 45 7.79 -32.02 15.19
C GLY A 45 9.28 -31.79 15.31
N TYR A 46 9.77 -31.55 16.53
CA TYR A 46 11.18 -31.41 16.89
C TYR A 46 11.98 -32.70 16.63
N LYS A 47 11.51 -33.84 17.15
CA LYS A 47 12.17 -35.15 16.96
C LYS A 47 12.32 -35.52 15.49
N LYS A 48 11.31 -35.21 14.68
CA LYS A 48 11.32 -35.47 13.24
C LYS A 48 11.99 -34.36 12.43
N SER A 49 12.22 -33.20 13.04
CA SER A 49 12.55 -31.95 12.35
C SER A 49 11.59 -31.69 11.19
N ILE A 50 10.28 -31.92 11.38
CA ILE A 50 9.25 -31.70 10.36
C ILE A 50 8.08 -31.00 11.05
N MET A 51 7.72 -29.82 10.56
CA MET A 51 6.62 -29.02 11.10
C MET A 51 5.57 -28.79 10.03
N ASP A 52 4.35 -28.52 10.46
CA ASP A 52 3.30 -28.02 9.59
C ASP A 52 3.62 -26.57 9.18
N ALA A 53 3.56 -26.28 7.88
CA ALA A 53 3.53 -24.91 7.41
C ALA A 53 2.10 -24.39 7.63
N THR A 54 1.87 -23.80 8.80
CA THR A 54 0.60 -23.22 9.21
C THR A 54 0.17 -22.12 8.24
N ALA A 55 -1.11 -21.72 8.25
CA ALA A 55 -1.60 -20.66 7.35
C ALA A 55 -0.73 -19.39 7.38
N PRO A 56 -0.38 -18.80 8.56
CA PRO A 56 0.49 -17.62 8.60
C PRO A 56 1.88 -17.84 8.00
N VAL A 57 2.44 -19.06 8.11
CA VAL A 57 3.74 -19.37 7.48
C VAL A 57 3.62 -19.43 5.96
N ARG A 58 2.52 -19.97 5.44
CA ARG A 58 2.28 -20.00 3.98
C ARG A 58 2.06 -18.59 3.44
N ASP A 59 1.23 -17.80 4.11
CA ASP A 59 0.95 -16.40 3.75
C ASP A 59 2.26 -15.59 3.71
N LEU A 60 3.11 -15.71 4.74
CA LEU A 60 4.42 -15.03 4.77
C LEU A 60 5.32 -15.42 3.59
N LEU A 61 5.38 -16.70 3.23
CA LEU A 61 6.26 -17.19 2.16
C LEU A 61 5.71 -16.83 0.77
N GLU A 62 4.39 -16.76 0.60
CA GLU A 62 3.75 -16.31 -0.63
C GLU A 62 3.92 -14.81 -0.83
N GLU A 63 3.61 -14.00 0.19
CA GLU A 63 3.76 -12.53 0.15
C GLU A 63 5.21 -12.10 -0.10
N ALA A 64 6.18 -12.84 0.44
CA ALA A 64 7.60 -12.57 0.24
C ALA A 64 8.19 -13.20 -1.03
N ASP A 65 7.35 -13.78 -1.91
CA ASP A 65 7.75 -14.41 -3.19
C ASP A 65 8.82 -15.51 -3.01
N VAL A 66 8.70 -16.26 -1.93
CA VAL A 66 9.56 -17.42 -1.62
C VAL A 66 8.94 -18.70 -2.16
N HIS A 67 7.66 -18.94 -1.84
CA HIS A 67 6.99 -20.18 -2.22
C HIS A 67 5.47 -20.11 -2.06
N VAL A 68 4.75 -20.62 -3.07
CA VAL A 68 3.29 -20.84 -3.05
C VAL A 68 3.02 -22.34 -2.88
N TYR A 69 2.41 -22.74 -1.78
CA TYR A 69 2.19 -24.16 -1.46
C TYR A 69 1.06 -24.78 -2.28
N GLU A 70 0.09 -23.96 -2.66
CA GLU A 70 -1.10 -24.30 -3.43
C GLU A 70 -0.69 -24.85 -4.81
N ASP A 71 0.36 -24.29 -5.39
CA ASP A 71 0.95 -24.70 -6.67
C ASP A 71 1.94 -25.88 -6.54
N GLN A 72 2.31 -26.25 -5.31
CA GLN A 72 3.28 -27.31 -5.08
C GLN A 72 2.66 -28.71 -5.28
N LEU A 73 3.26 -29.48 -6.19
CA LEU A 73 2.95 -30.90 -6.36
C LEU A 73 3.34 -31.73 -5.13
N GLN A 74 2.60 -32.81 -4.87
CA GLN A 74 2.92 -33.73 -3.77
C GLN A 74 4.10 -34.65 -4.10
N GLY A 75 4.79 -35.15 -3.07
CA GLY A 75 5.79 -36.20 -3.23
C GLY A 75 7.24 -35.70 -3.24
N PRO A 76 8.18 -36.51 -2.73
CA PRO A 76 9.50 -36.05 -2.28
C PRO A 76 10.33 -35.37 -3.37
N ASP A 77 10.05 -35.71 -4.64
CA ASP A 77 10.69 -35.14 -5.82
C ASP A 77 10.28 -33.67 -6.09
N ASN A 78 9.16 -33.22 -5.51
CA ASN A 78 8.61 -31.88 -5.65
C ASN A 78 8.97 -30.96 -4.46
N LYS A 79 9.91 -31.38 -3.62
CA LYS A 79 10.43 -30.60 -2.51
C LYS A 79 11.20 -29.39 -3.04
N LYS A 80 10.91 -28.21 -2.49
CA LYS A 80 11.71 -27.01 -2.73
C LYS A 80 12.70 -26.79 -1.59
N ILE A 81 13.94 -26.47 -1.94
CA ILE A 81 14.99 -26.08 -0.99
C ILE A 81 15.17 -24.58 -1.08
N VAL A 82 15.11 -23.91 0.07
CA VAL A 82 15.23 -22.46 0.20
C VAL A 82 16.39 -22.17 1.15
N THR A 83 17.20 -21.17 0.83
CA THR A 83 18.24 -20.70 1.76
C THR A 83 17.59 -20.16 3.03
N SER A 84 18.15 -20.52 4.18
CA SER A 84 17.70 -19.97 5.45
C SER A 84 18.86 -19.78 6.41
N TYR A 85 18.61 -19.06 7.51
CA TYR A 85 19.60 -18.78 8.54
C TYR A 85 19.01 -18.97 9.92
N PHE A 86 19.82 -19.51 10.82
CA PHE A 86 19.61 -19.39 12.25
C PHE A 86 20.23 -18.09 12.75
N VAL A 87 19.47 -17.33 13.54
CA VAL A 87 19.86 -16.00 14.01
C VAL A 87 20.39 -16.10 15.44
N TYR A 88 21.62 -15.66 15.66
CA TYR A 88 22.25 -15.57 16.97
C TYR A 88 22.38 -14.11 17.42
N PRO A 89 22.75 -13.84 18.68
CA PRO A 89 22.82 -12.47 19.21
C PRO A 89 23.84 -11.55 18.51
N ASP A 90 24.77 -12.09 17.73
CA ASP A 90 25.88 -11.34 17.11
C ASP A 90 26.25 -11.81 15.69
N HIS A 91 25.60 -12.87 15.18
CA HIS A 91 25.86 -13.41 13.85
C HIS A 91 24.65 -14.19 13.32
N VAL A 92 24.77 -14.66 12.08
CA VAL A 92 23.83 -15.63 11.48
C VAL A 92 24.57 -16.88 11.05
N GLU A 93 23.95 -18.05 11.22
CA GLU A 93 24.47 -19.32 10.73
C GLU A 93 23.61 -19.81 9.57
N LYS A 94 24.25 -20.07 8.43
CA LYS A 94 23.56 -20.53 7.22
C LYS A 94 23.05 -21.96 7.40
N THR A 95 21.79 -22.18 7.05
CA THR A 95 21.14 -23.48 6.95
C THR A 95 20.30 -23.56 5.67
N ILE A 96 19.43 -24.56 5.56
CA ILE A 96 18.44 -24.66 4.49
C ILE A 96 17.07 -25.03 5.05
N ALA A 97 16.05 -24.42 4.48
CA ALA A 97 14.67 -24.81 4.68
C ALA A 97 14.26 -25.73 3.53
N SER A 98 13.45 -26.74 3.82
CA SER A 98 12.75 -27.46 2.76
C SER A 98 11.25 -27.35 2.94
N LEU A 99 10.59 -27.08 1.82
CA LEU A 99 9.17 -26.87 1.70
C LEU A 99 8.59 -28.03 0.89
N TYR A 100 7.55 -28.67 1.42
CA TYR A 100 7.12 -29.97 0.91
C TYR A 100 5.63 -30.25 1.14
N ARG A 101 5.01 -30.98 0.22
CA ARG A 101 3.69 -31.60 0.41
C ARG A 101 3.78 -33.13 0.32
N PRO A 102 3.40 -33.87 1.39
CA PRO A 102 3.47 -35.33 1.40
C PRO A 102 2.46 -35.99 0.45
N VAL A 103 2.76 -37.21 -0.01
CA VAL A 103 1.80 -38.03 -0.76
C VAL A 103 0.75 -38.58 0.19
N THR A 104 -0.28 -37.77 0.46
CA THR A 104 -1.43 -38.14 1.29
C THR A 104 -2.70 -37.54 0.70
N LYS A 105 -3.88 -37.94 1.23
CA LYS A 105 -5.18 -37.47 0.72
C LYS A 105 -5.31 -35.94 0.69
N LYS A 106 -4.66 -35.22 1.63
CA LYS A 106 -4.65 -33.74 1.68
C LYS A 106 -3.29 -33.14 1.31
N GLY A 107 -2.20 -33.87 1.53
CA GLY A 107 -0.83 -33.40 1.29
C GLY A 107 -0.53 -32.13 2.07
N ASP A 108 -0.75 -32.15 3.38
CA ASP A 108 -0.65 -30.95 4.24
C ASP A 108 0.75 -30.31 4.14
N PRO A 109 0.85 -29.00 3.84
CA PRO A 109 2.11 -28.27 3.73
C PRO A 109 3.06 -28.47 4.91
N ARG A 110 4.32 -28.78 4.62
CA ARG A 110 5.37 -28.98 5.61
C ARG A 110 6.55 -28.05 5.37
N ILE A 111 7.17 -27.64 6.47
CA ILE A 111 8.43 -26.92 6.51
C ILE A 111 9.40 -27.62 7.46
N TRP A 112 10.67 -27.67 7.09
CA TRP A 112 11.74 -28.05 8.01
C TRP A 112 13.01 -27.28 7.77
N PHE A 113 13.75 -27.03 8.85
CA PHE A 113 15.07 -26.41 8.83
C PHE A 113 16.12 -27.49 9.12
N HIS A 114 17.14 -27.56 8.28
CA HIS A 114 18.27 -28.45 8.50
C HIS A 114 18.96 -28.07 9.83
N GLU A 115 19.39 -29.07 10.59
CA GLU A 115 20.05 -28.88 11.89
C GLU A 115 19.26 -28.13 12.98
N LEU A 116 17.93 -28.01 12.84
CA LEU A 116 17.06 -27.37 13.84
C LEU A 116 17.29 -27.84 15.28
N LYS A 117 17.62 -29.11 15.47
CA LYS A 117 17.89 -29.71 16.79
C LYS A 117 19.10 -29.13 17.51
N LYS A 118 20.04 -28.50 16.78
CA LYS A 118 21.19 -27.81 17.38
C LYS A 118 20.85 -26.39 17.83
N TYR A 119 19.72 -25.86 17.36
CA TYR A 119 19.37 -24.45 17.49
C TYR A 119 18.21 -24.19 18.45
N CYS A 120 17.28 -25.13 18.62
CA CYS A 120 16.15 -24.98 19.52
C CYS A 120 15.87 -26.24 20.35
N GLU A 121 15.00 -26.07 21.33
CA GLU A 121 14.37 -27.14 22.10
C GLU A 121 12.88 -27.27 21.72
N PRO A 122 12.22 -28.40 22.05
CA PRO A 122 10.77 -28.48 21.95
C PRO A 122 10.09 -27.32 22.68
N TYR A 123 9.00 -26.81 22.11
CA TYR A 123 8.19 -25.72 22.64
C TYR A 123 8.84 -24.33 22.62
N ASN A 124 10.06 -24.18 22.12
CA ASN A 124 10.61 -22.84 21.85
C ASN A 124 9.72 -22.09 20.83
N LEU A 125 9.57 -20.78 21.05
CA LEU A 125 8.93 -19.86 20.14
C LEU A 125 9.92 -19.42 19.06
N LEU A 126 9.70 -19.88 17.84
CA LEU A 126 10.48 -19.49 16.67
C LEU A 126 9.71 -18.46 15.86
N ALA A 127 10.30 -17.28 15.64
CA ALA A 127 9.81 -16.32 14.66
C ALA A 127 10.51 -16.55 13.32
N LEU A 128 9.72 -16.58 12.25
CA LEU A 128 10.18 -16.61 10.87
C LEU A 128 9.99 -15.23 10.27
N VAL A 129 11.08 -14.69 9.73
CA VAL A 129 11.10 -13.45 8.95
C VAL A 129 11.73 -13.77 7.60
N VAL A 130 11.26 -13.11 6.54
CA VAL A 130 11.85 -13.26 5.20
C VAL A 130 12.53 -11.96 4.80
N VAL A 131 13.78 -12.09 4.36
CA VAL A 131 14.62 -11.01 3.86
C VAL A 131 15.23 -11.49 2.55
N ASP A 132 15.11 -10.72 1.48
CA ASP A 132 15.68 -11.07 0.16
C ASP A 132 15.33 -12.48 -0.32
N ARG A 133 14.09 -12.91 -0.04
CA ARG A 133 13.58 -14.26 -0.31
C ARG A 133 14.31 -15.39 0.43
N GLU A 134 15.09 -15.07 1.46
CA GLU A 134 15.74 -16.02 2.37
C GLU A 134 15.07 -15.99 3.74
N ILE A 135 14.95 -17.16 4.40
CA ILE A 135 14.21 -17.29 5.66
C ILE A 135 15.15 -17.15 6.85
N TYR A 136 14.85 -16.24 7.77
CA TYR A 136 15.57 -16.05 9.03
C TYR A 136 14.74 -16.61 10.17
N VAL A 137 15.32 -17.54 10.92
CA VAL A 137 14.67 -18.23 12.05
C VAL A 137 15.23 -17.67 13.36
N VAL A 138 14.41 -16.95 14.10
CA VAL A 138 14.77 -16.28 15.36
C VAL A 138 14.19 -17.05 16.54
N ASN A 139 15.03 -17.64 17.38
CA ASN A 139 14.57 -18.36 18.57
C ASN A 139 14.34 -17.38 19.73
N LEU A 140 13.08 -16.96 19.92
CA LEU A 140 12.68 -15.97 20.92
C LEU A 140 12.65 -16.54 22.35
N SER A 141 12.79 -17.86 22.49
CA SER A 141 12.93 -18.51 23.80
C SER A 141 14.36 -18.51 24.31
N ASN A 142 15.34 -18.25 23.43
CA ASN A 142 16.71 -18.02 23.84
C ASN A 142 16.84 -16.58 24.42
N PRO A 143 17.22 -16.43 25.71
CA PRO A 143 17.24 -15.11 26.35
C PRO A 143 18.19 -14.11 25.69
N ASP A 144 19.34 -14.56 25.17
CA ASP A 144 20.34 -13.66 24.56
C ASP A 144 19.84 -13.14 23.20
N ILE A 145 19.20 -14.01 22.41
CA ILE A 145 18.58 -13.64 21.12
C ILE A 145 17.41 -12.70 21.37
N ALA A 146 16.52 -13.06 22.31
CA ALA A 146 15.37 -12.24 22.69
C ALA A 146 15.82 -10.86 23.22
N GLN A 147 16.86 -10.81 24.05
CA GLN A 147 17.42 -9.56 24.55
C GLN A 147 17.98 -8.73 23.40
N SER A 148 18.77 -9.31 22.50
CA SER A 148 19.31 -8.60 21.35
C SER A 148 18.22 -8.01 20.44
N PHE A 149 17.06 -8.67 20.33
CA PHE A 149 15.92 -8.17 19.59
C PHE A 149 15.18 -7.04 20.33
N MET A 150 14.96 -7.21 21.63
CA MET A 150 14.21 -6.26 22.45
C MET A 150 15.00 -4.98 22.73
N SER A 151 16.33 -5.08 22.87
CA SER A 151 17.24 -3.97 23.18
C SER A 151 17.77 -3.23 21.96
N GLU A 152 17.22 -3.48 20.78
CA GLU A 152 17.61 -2.79 19.54
C GLU A 152 19.09 -3.00 19.14
N SER A 153 19.62 -4.21 19.38
CA SER A 153 20.99 -4.60 19.02
C SER A 153 21.01 -5.41 17.72
N TYR A 154 22.04 -6.23 17.49
CA TYR A 154 22.27 -6.99 16.25
C TYR A 154 21.03 -7.71 15.68
N VAL A 155 20.27 -8.46 16.47
CA VAL A 155 19.06 -9.14 15.98
C VAL A 155 18.00 -8.14 15.51
N TYR A 156 17.83 -7.03 16.21
CA TYR A 156 16.93 -5.96 15.77
C TYR A 156 17.45 -5.30 14.48
N GLU A 157 18.75 -4.99 14.42
CA GLU A 157 19.39 -4.43 13.22
C GLU A 157 19.25 -5.38 12.03
N LEU A 158 19.48 -6.67 12.20
CA LEU A 158 19.32 -7.69 11.17
C LEU A 158 17.89 -7.73 10.62
N LEU A 159 16.89 -7.74 11.50
CA LEU A 159 15.49 -7.81 11.12
C LEU A 159 14.97 -6.49 10.53
N THR A 160 15.65 -5.37 10.78
CA THR A 160 15.35 -4.07 10.18
C THR A 160 16.08 -3.88 8.85
N LEU A 161 17.35 -4.29 8.73
CA LEU A 161 18.08 -4.47 7.46
C LEU A 161 17.32 -5.41 6.52
N GLY A 162 16.55 -6.35 7.07
CA GLY A 162 15.65 -7.21 6.33
C GLY A 162 14.56 -6.53 5.51
N THR A 163 14.30 -5.26 5.81
CA THR A 163 13.38 -4.40 5.09
C THR A 163 14.10 -3.53 4.03
N ASP A 164 15.41 -3.71 3.81
CA ASP A 164 16.28 -2.82 3.03
C ASP A 164 16.15 -2.87 1.52
N VAL A 165 15.56 -3.87 0.86
CA VAL A 165 15.30 -3.68 -0.59
C VAL A 165 14.26 -2.57 -0.79
N GLY A 166 13.38 -2.39 0.20
CA GLY A 166 12.67 -1.13 0.37
C GLY A 166 13.63 -0.02 0.76
N SER A 167 14.17 -0.08 1.96
CA SER A 167 14.90 1.06 2.55
C SER A 167 16.02 1.62 1.65
N ALA A 168 16.81 0.83 0.92
CA ALA A 168 17.89 1.30 0.06
C ALA A 168 17.37 2.13 -1.13
N VAL A 169 16.25 1.73 -1.73
CA VAL A 169 15.59 2.50 -2.79
C VAL A 169 14.97 3.77 -2.20
N GLU A 170 14.36 3.68 -1.02
CA GLU A 170 13.85 4.83 -0.27
C GLU A 170 14.95 5.84 0.08
N TYR A 171 16.07 5.40 0.65
CA TYR A 171 17.21 6.23 1.02
C TYR A 171 17.93 6.79 -0.20
N GLU A 172 18.05 6.02 -1.29
CA GLU A 172 18.54 6.53 -2.57
C GLU A 172 17.65 7.68 -3.07
N LEU A 173 16.32 7.49 -3.07
CA LEU A 173 15.38 8.50 -3.51
C LEU A 173 15.39 9.73 -2.59
N LEU A 174 15.40 9.51 -1.27
CA LEU A 174 15.51 10.58 -0.28
C LEU A 174 16.78 11.40 -0.48
N GLY A 175 17.94 10.74 -0.68
CA GLY A 175 19.21 11.39 -0.97
C GLY A 175 19.20 12.18 -2.27
N LYS A 176 18.53 11.67 -3.33
CA LYS A 176 18.36 12.41 -4.59
C LYS A 176 17.49 13.66 -4.41
N ILE A 177 16.38 13.55 -3.65
CA ILE A 177 15.52 14.71 -3.40
C ILE A 177 16.20 15.71 -2.46
N GLN A 178 17.04 15.27 -1.52
CA GLN A 178 17.89 16.16 -0.72
C GLN A 178 18.90 16.91 -1.61
N ALA A 179 19.58 16.22 -2.53
CA ALA A 179 20.48 16.90 -3.46
C ALA A 179 19.76 17.96 -4.31
N ILE A 180 18.53 17.65 -4.76
CA ILE A 180 17.64 18.61 -5.45
C ILE A 180 17.27 19.79 -4.55
N HIS A 181 16.99 19.56 -3.27
CA HIS A 181 16.74 20.63 -2.29
C HIS A 181 17.96 21.55 -2.15
N ASP A 182 19.16 20.96 -2.04
CA ASP A 182 20.41 21.69 -1.84
C ASP A 182 20.79 22.57 -3.04
N GLU A 183 20.30 22.26 -4.24
CA GLU A 183 20.39 23.12 -5.43
C GLU A 183 19.52 24.39 -5.34
N GLY A 184 18.57 24.43 -4.42
CA GLY A 184 17.68 25.57 -4.20
C GLY A 184 16.44 25.57 -5.11
N PHE A 185 16.09 26.75 -5.62
CA PHE A 185 14.89 26.91 -6.45
C PHE A 185 15.15 26.44 -7.89
N LEU A 186 14.42 25.41 -8.32
CA LEU A 186 14.47 24.90 -9.69
C LEU A 186 13.41 25.54 -10.59
N PRO A 187 13.77 25.99 -11.81
CA PRO A 187 12.80 26.56 -12.74
C PRO A 187 11.85 25.49 -13.26
N SER A 188 10.55 25.82 -13.31
CA SER A 188 9.51 24.92 -13.81
C SER A 188 9.73 24.60 -15.28
N ILE A 189 9.75 23.31 -15.63
CA ILE A 189 9.85 22.87 -17.03
C ILE A 189 8.49 22.86 -17.75
N THR A 190 7.39 22.83 -17.00
CA THR A 190 6.01 22.82 -17.52
C THR A 190 5.19 23.93 -16.87
N PRO A 191 4.45 24.76 -17.63
CA PRO A 191 3.60 25.78 -17.04
C PRO A 191 2.35 25.19 -16.37
N GLY A 192 1.91 25.82 -15.28
CA GLY A 192 0.63 25.53 -14.64
C GLY A 192 0.67 24.37 -13.64
N ASP A 193 -0.50 23.81 -13.32
CA ASP A 193 -0.65 22.84 -12.22
C ASP A 193 0.32 21.64 -12.29
N PRO A 194 0.61 21.02 -13.46
CA PRO A 194 1.56 19.89 -13.54
C PRO A 194 3.01 20.26 -13.22
N GLY A 195 3.39 21.54 -13.32
CA GLY A 195 4.80 21.98 -13.25
C GLY A 195 5.57 21.50 -12.03
N VAL A 196 4.93 21.44 -10.85
CA VAL A 196 5.58 21.00 -9.60
C VAL A 196 5.99 19.52 -9.63
N GLY A 197 5.19 18.68 -10.30
CA GLY A 197 5.47 17.25 -10.47
C GLY A 197 6.44 17.01 -11.62
N ASP A 198 6.13 17.56 -12.79
CA ASP A 198 6.97 17.43 -14.00
C ASP A 198 8.43 17.87 -13.72
N THR A 199 8.63 18.94 -12.95
CA THR A 199 9.98 19.43 -12.60
C THR A 199 10.72 18.50 -11.65
N LEU A 200 10.03 17.90 -10.68
CA LEU A 200 10.63 16.93 -9.75
C LEU A 200 11.05 15.67 -10.48
N GLU A 201 10.14 15.11 -11.29
CA GLU A 201 10.39 13.92 -12.10
C GLU A 201 11.58 14.15 -13.04
N HIS A 202 11.63 15.30 -13.71
CA HIS A 202 12.73 15.66 -14.58
C HIS A 202 14.07 15.76 -13.84
N ALA A 203 14.10 16.41 -12.67
CA ALA A 203 15.30 16.52 -11.84
C ALA A 203 15.78 15.14 -11.33
N LEU A 204 14.86 14.19 -11.14
CA LEU A 204 15.16 12.80 -10.79
C LEU A 204 15.55 11.93 -12.00
N GLY A 205 15.54 12.48 -13.22
CA GLY A 205 15.81 11.75 -14.46
C GLY A 205 14.67 10.82 -14.90
N ILE A 206 13.46 11.03 -14.39
CA ILE A 206 12.27 10.24 -14.73
C ILE A 206 11.58 10.87 -15.94
N ASN A 207 11.34 10.06 -16.97
CA ASN A 207 10.60 10.49 -18.14
C ASN A 207 9.10 10.36 -17.90
N ARG A 208 8.36 11.41 -18.29
CA ARG A 208 6.90 11.42 -18.23
C ARG A 208 6.31 10.23 -18.98
N ASN A 209 5.44 9.49 -18.31
CA ASN A 209 4.77 8.32 -18.86
C ASN A 209 3.32 8.23 -18.33
N ASN A 210 2.53 7.32 -18.90
CA ASN A 210 1.17 7.03 -18.45
C ASN A 210 1.10 5.65 -17.78
N ASP A 211 2.20 5.18 -17.19
CA ASP A 211 2.26 3.89 -16.53
C ASP A 211 1.34 3.88 -15.30
N LYS A 212 0.78 2.70 -15.05
CA LYS A 212 -0.04 2.41 -13.89
C LYS A 212 0.80 2.10 -12.65
N ASN A 213 2.07 1.71 -12.84
CA ASN A 213 3.02 1.37 -11.80
C ASN A 213 3.63 2.61 -11.13
N PRO A 214 4.27 2.45 -9.96
CA PRO A 214 4.95 3.55 -9.26
C PRO A 214 6.11 4.15 -10.06
N ASP A 215 6.35 5.46 -9.90
CA ASP A 215 7.25 6.25 -10.73
C ASP A 215 8.74 5.89 -10.56
N TYR A 216 9.15 5.47 -9.35
CA TYR A 216 10.55 5.25 -9.01
C TYR A 216 10.76 3.91 -8.30
N LYS A 217 11.15 2.87 -9.05
CA LYS A 217 11.57 1.55 -8.50
C LYS A 217 10.59 0.98 -7.45
N GLY A 218 9.28 1.18 -7.65
CA GLY A 218 8.24 0.75 -6.70
C GLY A 218 7.76 1.80 -5.69
N ILE A 219 8.25 3.04 -5.77
CA ILE A 219 7.79 4.20 -4.99
C ILE A 219 7.04 5.17 -5.91
N GLU A 220 5.82 5.52 -5.56
CA GLU A 220 5.04 6.55 -6.27
C GLU A 220 5.47 7.95 -5.80
N LEU A 221 5.58 8.89 -6.73
CA LEU A 221 5.92 10.28 -6.47
C LEU A 221 4.68 11.17 -6.63
N LYS A 222 4.37 11.95 -5.59
CA LYS A 222 3.28 12.94 -5.65
C LYS A 222 3.74 14.28 -5.14
N ALA A 223 4.03 15.20 -6.06
CA ALA A 223 4.46 16.54 -5.72
C ALA A 223 3.26 17.50 -5.55
N THR A 224 3.30 18.33 -4.51
CA THR A 224 2.29 19.38 -4.28
C THR A 224 2.92 20.70 -3.87
N ARG A 225 2.29 21.82 -4.27
CA ARG A 225 2.66 23.16 -3.81
C ARG A 225 2.16 23.38 -2.38
N LEU A 226 3.05 23.67 -1.45
CA LEU A 226 2.75 24.11 -0.08
C LEU A 226 2.41 25.60 -0.04
N THR A 227 3.14 26.39 -0.83
CA THR A 227 2.92 27.83 -1.02
C THR A 227 2.93 28.15 -2.51
N ARG A 228 2.33 29.29 -2.89
CA ARG A 228 2.44 29.86 -4.23
C ARG A 228 2.71 31.35 -4.10
N ASN A 229 3.86 31.81 -4.60
CA ASN A 229 4.33 33.19 -4.46
C ASN A 229 4.33 33.66 -2.99
N GLY A 230 4.90 32.84 -2.09
CA GLY A 230 4.98 33.14 -0.66
C GLY A 230 3.67 33.02 0.13
N HIS A 231 2.52 32.76 -0.51
CA HIS A 231 1.24 32.61 0.17
C HIS A 231 0.91 31.14 0.40
N VAL A 232 0.50 30.80 1.63
CA VAL A 232 0.04 29.45 1.99
C VAL A 232 -1.17 29.08 1.15
N ARG A 233 -1.12 27.93 0.48
CA ARG A 233 -2.25 27.46 -0.31
C ARG A 233 -3.23 26.71 0.59
N GLN A 234 -4.53 26.88 0.32
CA GLN A 234 -5.53 25.98 0.88
C GLN A 234 -5.19 24.54 0.45
N PRO A 235 -5.08 23.59 1.40
CA PRO A 235 -4.80 22.21 1.08
C PRO A 235 -5.88 21.66 0.15
N THR A 236 -5.46 21.07 -0.97
CA THR A 236 -6.36 20.28 -1.83
C THR A 236 -6.29 18.82 -1.44
N ARG A 237 -7.38 18.08 -1.67
CA ARG A 237 -7.41 16.62 -1.56
C ARG A 237 -6.30 15.96 -2.37
N ASN A 238 -5.72 14.91 -1.82
CA ASN A 238 -4.77 14.06 -2.49
C ASN A 238 -5.48 13.15 -3.49
N ASN A 239 -4.96 13.08 -4.71
CA ASN A 239 -5.37 12.04 -5.66
C ASN A 239 -4.65 10.75 -5.31
N LEU A 240 -5.40 9.72 -4.97
CA LEU A 240 -4.90 8.37 -4.78
C LEU A 240 -4.60 7.78 -6.16
N PHE A 241 -5.64 7.47 -6.92
CA PHE A 241 -5.51 6.88 -8.25
C PHE A 241 -6.64 7.36 -9.17
N SER A 242 -6.48 7.09 -10.47
CA SER A 242 -7.52 7.28 -11.48
C SER A 242 -8.00 5.93 -11.98
N GLN A 243 -9.32 5.75 -12.06
CA GLN A 243 -9.95 4.53 -12.57
C GLN A 243 -11.33 4.86 -13.15
N VAL A 244 -11.57 4.56 -14.42
CA VAL A 244 -12.90 4.72 -15.06
C VAL A 244 -13.86 3.62 -14.57
N PRO A 245 -15.19 3.82 -14.64
CA PRO A 245 -16.15 2.79 -14.24
C PRO A 245 -15.94 1.46 -14.97
N ASP A 246 -16.12 0.35 -14.25
CA ASP A 246 -15.99 -1.01 -14.77
C ASP A 246 -17.24 -1.44 -15.56
N GLY A 247 -18.39 -0.82 -15.30
CA GLY A 247 -19.59 -1.04 -16.09
C GLY A 247 -20.69 0.01 -15.95
N GLY A 248 -21.74 -0.16 -16.75
CA GLY A 248 -22.85 0.80 -16.90
C GLY A 248 -22.57 1.77 -18.04
N MET A 249 -22.92 3.04 -17.85
CA MET A 249 -22.50 4.08 -18.81
C MET A 249 -20.98 4.23 -18.76
N THR A 250 -20.36 4.32 -19.92
CA THR A 250 -18.96 4.72 -20.05
C THR A 250 -18.76 6.13 -19.50
N TYR A 251 -17.52 6.47 -19.12
CA TYR A 251 -17.24 7.80 -18.59
C TYR A 251 -17.68 8.93 -19.55
N ARG A 252 -17.47 8.74 -20.86
CA ARG A 252 -17.94 9.68 -21.88
C ARG A 252 -19.46 9.81 -21.91
N GLU A 253 -20.20 8.69 -21.88
CA GLU A 253 -21.68 8.72 -21.88
C GLU A 253 -22.24 9.41 -20.63
N VAL A 254 -21.59 9.24 -19.46
CA VAL A 254 -21.97 9.98 -18.25
C VAL A 254 -21.84 11.49 -18.48
N VAL A 255 -20.76 11.95 -19.11
CA VAL A 255 -20.59 13.37 -19.43
C VAL A 255 -21.56 13.85 -20.49
N GLU A 256 -21.80 13.08 -21.55
CA GLU A 256 -22.75 13.42 -22.60
C GLU A 256 -24.18 13.54 -22.03
N ARG A 257 -24.58 12.62 -21.13
CA ARG A 257 -25.93 12.60 -20.54
C ARG A 257 -26.14 13.63 -19.45
N PHE A 258 -25.20 13.76 -18.51
CA PHE A 258 -25.40 14.58 -17.31
C PHE A 258 -24.62 15.90 -17.33
N GLY A 259 -23.64 16.06 -18.22
CA GLY A 259 -22.85 17.29 -18.33
C GLY A 259 -23.71 18.53 -18.58
N LYS A 260 -23.12 19.71 -18.36
CA LYS A 260 -23.78 21.00 -18.56
C LYS A 260 -22.91 21.88 -19.43
N MET A 261 -23.55 22.69 -20.28
CA MET A 261 -22.85 23.71 -21.06
C MET A 261 -22.37 24.83 -20.14
N GLN A 262 -21.06 25.07 -20.08
CA GLN A 262 -20.46 26.08 -19.20
C GLN A 262 -19.28 26.78 -19.87
N ILE A 263 -19.07 28.05 -19.51
CA ILE A 263 -17.86 28.81 -19.87
C ILE A 263 -16.92 28.77 -18.65
N PRO A 264 -15.72 28.15 -18.74
CA PRO A 264 -14.80 28.09 -17.62
C PRO A 264 -14.33 29.49 -17.20
N ARG A 265 -14.31 29.76 -15.88
CA ARG A 265 -13.90 31.07 -15.33
C ARG A 265 -12.53 31.56 -15.81
N ASN A 266 -11.61 30.64 -16.09
CA ASN A 266 -10.25 30.94 -16.54
C ASN A 266 -10.02 30.59 -18.03
N SER A 267 -11.09 30.47 -18.82
CA SER A 267 -10.99 30.22 -20.27
C SER A 267 -10.36 31.44 -20.94
N LYS A 268 -9.25 31.23 -21.65
CA LYS A 268 -8.55 32.28 -22.41
C LYS A 268 -9.32 32.70 -23.67
N ASP A 269 -10.12 31.78 -24.21
CA ASP A 269 -10.88 31.90 -25.45
C ASP A 269 -12.35 32.28 -25.22
N GLY A 270 -12.84 32.28 -23.98
CA GLY A 270 -14.22 32.61 -23.62
C GLY A 270 -15.26 31.61 -24.13
N LYS A 271 -14.83 30.44 -24.61
CA LYS A 271 -15.69 29.49 -25.33
C LYS A 271 -16.46 28.57 -24.39
N PRO A 272 -17.76 28.34 -24.65
CA PRO A 272 -18.53 27.35 -23.91
C PRO A 272 -18.06 25.93 -24.25
N ARG A 273 -18.15 25.04 -23.27
CA ARG A 273 -17.87 23.61 -23.44
C ARG A 273 -18.87 22.77 -22.66
N TRP A 274 -19.22 21.61 -23.19
CA TRP A 274 -20.06 20.65 -22.49
C TRP A 274 -19.21 19.90 -21.49
N GLN A 275 -19.48 20.05 -20.19
CA GLN A 275 -18.55 19.56 -19.18
C GLN A 275 -19.21 18.95 -17.96
N LEU A 276 -18.45 18.09 -17.30
CA LEU A 276 -18.73 17.57 -15.97
C LEU A 276 -17.42 17.62 -15.17
N TYR A 277 -17.36 18.60 -14.27
CA TYR A 277 -16.27 18.82 -13.31
C TYR A 277 -16.90 18.89 -11.93
N GLU A 278 -17.00 17.76 -11.25
CA GLU A 278 -17.70 17.70 -9.97
C GLU A 278 -17.17 16.59 -9.07
N THR A 279 -17.30 16.81 -7.76
CA THR A 279 -17.00 15.85 -6.70
C THR A 279 -18.24 15.04 -6.34
N PHE A 280 -18.12 13.73 -6.43
CA PHE A 280 -19.12 12.74 -6.05
C PHE A 280 -18.78 12.22 -4.65
N SER A 281 -19.80 12.10 -3.81
CA SER A 281 -19.72 11.58 -2.44
C SER A 281 -20.95 10.72 -2.14
N THR A 282 -20.84 9.84 -1.16
CA THR A 282 -21.98 9.07 -0.60
C THR A 282 -22.87 9.93 0.29
N THR A 283 -22.34 11.05 0.80
CA THR A 283 -23.00 11.89 1.81
C THR A 283 -23.82 13.04 1.24
N ARG A 284 -23.69 13.35 -0.06
CA ARG A 284 -24.43 14.44 -0.71
C ARG A 284 -24.66 14.17 -2.19
N VAL A 285 -25.82 14.61 -2.66
CA VAL A 285 -26.10 14.79 -4.08
C VAL A 285 -25.37 16.06 -4.55
N ASN A 286 -24.68 15.97 -5.68
CA ASN A 286 -23.92 17.09 -6.23
C ASN A 286 -24.78 17.99 -7.15
N GLY A 287 -24.18 19.04 -7.71
CA GLY A 287 -24.88 20.00 -8.57
C GLY A 287 -25.35 19.44 -9.93
N TYR A 288 -25.13 18.16 -10.19
CA TYR A 288 -25.56 17.43 -11.39
C TYR A 288 -26.56 16.32 -11.05
N ASP A 289 -27.13 16.36 -9.84
CA ASP A 289 -28.11 15.40 -9.35
C ASP A 289 -27.53 13.97 -9.27
N LEU A 290 -26.21 13.86 -9.10
CA LEU A 290 -25.48 12.61 -9.00
C LEU A 290 -24.85 12.45 -7.61
N LEU A 291 -24.70 11.20 -7.16
CA LEU A 291 -24.03 10.83 -5.91
C LEU A 291 -23.35 9.46 -6.04
N LEU A 292 -22.58 9.08 -5.01
CA LEU A 292 -22.07 7.71 -4.88
C LEU A 292 -23.01 6.86 -4.02
N GLY A 293 -23.06 5.56 -4.30
CA GLY A 293 -23.72 4.57 -3.45
C GLY A 293 -22.84 3.33 -3.26
N VAL A 294 -22.62 2.93 -2.01
CA VAL A 294 -21.89 1.70 -1.70
C VAL A 294 -22.89 0.55 -1.59
N ASP A 295 -22.58 -0.57 -2.23
CA ASP A 295 -23.33 -1.82 -2.15
C ASP A 295 -22.39 -2.89 -1.58
N ASP A 296 -22.42 -3.03 -0.26
CA ASP A 296 -21.56 -3.96 0.48
C ASP A 296 -21.85 -5.43 0.11
N VAL A 297 -23.08 -5.74 -0.29
CA VAL A 297 -23.49 -7.11 -0.62
C VAL A 297 -22.85 -7.57 -1.93
N ASN A 298 -22.80 -6.68 -2.92
CA ASN A 298 -22.23 -6.97 -4.23
C ASN A 298 -20.80 -6.44 -4.40
N ASP A 299 -20.21 -5.89 -3.33
CA ASP A 299 -18.87 -5.29 -3.30
C ASP A 299 -18.64 -4.27 -4.42
N ARG A 300 -19.57 -3.31 -4.55
CA ARG A 300 -19.57 -2.30 -5.63
C ARG A 300 -19.73 -0.87 -5.12
N LEU A 301 -19.12 0.04 -5.86
CA LEU A 301 -19.36 1.48 -5.75
C LEU A 301 -20.13 1.96 -6.99
N TYR A 302 -21.33 2.47 -6.80
CA TYR A 302 -22.17 3.00 -7.87
C TYR A 302 -22.06 4.52 -7.99
N ILE A 303 -22.14 5.00 -9.23
CA ILE A 303 -22.68 6.34 -9.53
C ILE A 303 -24.20 6.20 -9.59
N LEU A 304 -24.91 7.02 -8.83
CA LEU A 304 -26.36 7.09 -8.81
C LEU A 304 -26.82 8.45 -9.33
N TYR A 305 -27.91 8.47 -10.09
CA TYR A 305 -28.68 9.68 -10.40
C TYR A 305 -29.89 9.75 -9.47
N GLN A 306 -30.08 10.88 -8.81
CA GLN A 306 -31.25 11.17 -8.00
C GLN A 306 -32.15 12.14 -8.74
N ASP A 307 -33.34 11.69 -9.11
CA ASP A 307 -34.32 12.54 -9.74
C ASP A 307 -34.75 13.69 -8.80
N PRO A 308 -34.61 14.97 -9.21
CA PRO A 308 -34.84 16.11 -8.32
C PRO A 308 -36.33 16.33 -7.99
N GLU A 309 -37.26 15.81 -8.79
CA GLU A 309 -38.70 15.95 -8.57
C GLU A 309 -39.24 14.85 -7.65
N THR A 310 -38.79 13.61 -7.86
CA THR A 310 -39.31 12.42 -7.19
C THR A 310 -38.41 11.89 -6.07
N GLY A 311 -37.14 12.31 -6.04
CA GLY A 311 -36.12 11.77 -5.13
C GLY A 311 -35.66 10.35 -5.46
N LYS A 312 -36.18 9.75 -6.55
CA LYS A 312 -35.87 8.37 -6.91
C LYS A 312 -34.42 8.24 -7.39
N GLN A 313 -33.69 7.28 -6.84
CA GLN A 313 -32.32 6.97 -7.25
C GLN A 313 -32.28 5.85 -8.29
N THR A 314 -31.42 6.02 -9.30
CA THR A 314 -31.17 5.03 -10.36
C THR A 314 -29.67 4.84 -10.59
N ARG A 315 -29.25 3.61 -10.90
CA ARG A 315 -27.85 3.27 -11.17
C ARG A 315 -27.42 3.80 -12.54
N VAL A 316 -26.27 4.49 -12.59
CA VAL A 316 -25.69 5.07 -13.81
C VAL A 316 -24.50 4.23 -14.29
N SER A 317 -23.51 4.08 -13.41
CA SER A 317 -22.29 3.31 -13.65
C SER A 317 -21.81 2.70 -12.33
N TRP A 318 -20.83 1.80 -12.37
CA TRP A 318 -20.23 1.25 -11.16
C TRP A 318 -18.75 0.91 -11.33
N TRP A 319 -18.09 0.77 -10.19
CA TRP A 319 -16.80 0.10 -10.04
C TRP A 319 -16.96 -1.14 -9.19
N ASP A 320 -16.21 -2.19 -9.51
CA ASP A 320 -16.02 -3.33 -8.61
C ASP A 320 -14.98 -2.93 -7.55
N MET A 321 -15.33 -3.06 -6.27
CA MET A 321 -14.48 -2.58 -5.17
C MET A 321 -13.17 -3.37 -5.08
N SER A 322 -13.16 -4.64 -5.50
CA SER A 322 -11.93 -5.43 -5.67
C SER A 322 -10.93 -4.76 -6.60
N ALA A 323 -11.38 -4.28 -7.76
CA ALA A 323 -10.53 -3.60 -8.73
C ALA A 323 -9.95 -2.29 -8.16
N LEU A 324 -10.74 -1.56 -7.35
CA LEU A 324 -10.26 -0.36 -6.65
C LEU A 324 -9.21 -0.69 -5.59
N ARG A 325 -9.38 -1.78 -4.83
CA ARG A 325 -8.40 -2.26 -3.84
C ARG A 325 -7.08 -2.66 -4.51
N GLU A 326 -7.15 -3.43 -5.60
CA GLU A 326 -5.98 -3.80 -6.40
C GLU A 326 -5.27 -2.56 -6.96
N ARG A 327 -6.04 -1.58 -7.47
CA ARG A 327 -5.47 -0.33 -8.00
C ARG A 327 -4.73 0.46 -6.92
N LEU A 328 -5.28 0.53 -5.71
CA LEU A 328 -4.63 1.17 -4.58
C LEU A 328 -3.30 0.46 -4.24
N LEU A 329 -3.33 -0.87 -4.09
CA LEU A 329 -2.15 -1.66 -3.73
C LEU A 329 -1.06 -1.61 -4.81
N GLN A 330 -1.44 -1.61 -6.08
CA GLN A 330 -0.50 -1.48 -7.20
C GLN A 330 0.18 -0.11 -7.21
N LYS A 331 -0.60 0.97 -7.01
CA LYS A 331 -0.10 2.34 -7.15
C LYS A 331 0.60 2.86 -5.90
N HIS A 332 0.17 2.42 -4.73
CA HIS A 332 0.64 2.92 -3.46
C HIS A 332 1.30 1.89 -2.54
N PRO A 333 2.09 0.90 -3.03
CA PRO A 333 2.83 0.05 -2.11
C PRO A 333 3.73 0.90 -1.21
N ARG A 334 4.35 1.93 -1.80
CA ARG A 334 5.14 3.00 -1.17
C ARG A 334 4.86 4.33 -1.89
N THR A 335 4.85 5.45 -1.18
CA THR A 335 4.60 6.77 -1.80
C THR A 335 5.34 7.89 -1.07
N PHE A 336 6.03 8.72 -1.86
CA PHE A 336 6.66 9.96 -1.41
C PHE A 336 5.76 11.13 -1.82
N TRP A 337 5.10 11.73 -0.84
CA TRP A 337 4.29 12.93 -0.99
C TRP A 337 5.19 14.15 -0.77
N VAL A 338 5.72 14.72 -1.85
CA VAL A 338 6.72 15.78 -1.82
C VAL A 338 6.07 17.16 -1.82
N GLY A 339 6.38 17.98 -0.82
CA GLY A 339 5.91 19.34 -0.67
C GLY A 339 6.94 20.36 -1.16
N ALA A 340 6.52 21.29 -2.03
CA ALA A 340 7.37 22.35 -2.56
C ALA A 340 6.86 23.75 -2.25
N ARG A 341 7.77 24.70 -1.99
CA ARG A 341 7.49 26.14 -2.04
C ARG A 341 7.60 26.61 -3.49
N SER A 342 6.77 27.56 -3.88
CA SER A 342 6.76 28.12 -5.25
C SER A 342 6.97 29.63 -5.23
N GLU A 343 7.85 30.10 -6.11
CA GLU A 343 8.17 31.52 -6.32
C GLU A 343 8.28 31.87 -7.80
N MET A 344 7.86 33.08 -8.18
CA MET A 344 8.06 33.59 -9.54
C MET A 344 9.37 34.35 -9.63
N ILE A 345 10.32 33.82 -10.39
CA ILE A 345 11.64 34.44 -10.64
C ILE A 345 11.75 34.67 -12.15
N GLY A 346 11.93 35.94 -12.56
CA GLY A 346 12.09 36.28 -13.98
C GLY A 346 10.91 35.88 -14.88
N GLY A 347 9.68 35.79 -14.34
CA GLY A 347 8.50 35.37 -15.09
C GLY A 347 8.32 33.86 -15.24
N VAL A 348 9.17 33.05 -14.60
CA VAL A 348 9.08 31.58 -14.54
C VAL A 348 8.77 31.16 -13.10
N GLU A 349 7.85 30.21 -12.93
CA GLU A 349 7.60 29.59 -11.62
C GLU A 349 8.79 28.70 -11.26
N ASN A 350 9.31 28.80 -10.05
CA ASN A 350 10.40 27.98 -9.54
C ASN A 350 9.95 27.23 -8.30
N PHE A 351 10.51 26.04 -8.06
CA PHE A 351 10.14 25.17 -6.95
C PHE A 351 11.33 24.86 -6.06
N LEU A 352 11.13 24.98 -4.75
CA LEU A 352 12.03 24.45 -3.73
C LEU A 352 11.29 23.32 -3.00
N TYR A 353 11.75 22.08 -3.14
CA TYR A 353 11.17 20.92 -2.47
C TYR A 353 11.69 20.85 -1.03
N THR A 354 10.83 20.89 -0.02
CA THR A 354 11.25 21.12 1.39
C THR A 354 10.78 20.06 2.37
N ARG A 355 9.87 19.17 1.93
CA ARG A 355 9.26 18.19 2.82
C ARG A 355 8.88 16.95 2.03
N ILE A 356 9.03 15.79 2.64
CA ILE A 356 8.53 14.52 2.15
C ILE A 356 7.69 13.90 3.26
N LEU A 357 6.45 13.55 2.95
CA LEU A 357 5.68 12.61 3.76
C LEU A 357 5.79 11.24 3.07
N TYR A 358 6.31 10.25 3.76
CA TYR A 358 6.44 8.88 3.28
C TYR A 358 5.32 8.01 3.86
N THR A 359 4.63 7.29 2.98
CA THR A 359 3.59 6.32 3.35
C THR A 359 3.86 4.98 2.68
N LYS A 360 3.53 3.88 3.36
CA LYS A 360 3.69 2.51 2.85
C LYS A 360 2.54 1.61 3.30
N ASN A 361 2.39 0.46 2.63
CA ASN A 361 1.46 -0.62 2.99
C ASN A 361 0.01 -0.13 3.25
N PRO A 362 -0.69 0.41 2.23
CA PRO A 362 -2.05 0.89 2.41
C PRO A 362 -2.98 -0.24 2.83
N ASN A 363 -3.85 0.04 3.79
CA ASN A 363 -4.87 -0.91 4.21
C ASN A 363 -6.08 -0.84 3.26
N ALA A 364 -6.02 -1.61 2.17
CA ALA A 364 -7.06 -1.64 1.15
C ALA A 364 -8.43 -2.09 1.67
N SER A 365 -8.50 -2.85 2.77
CA SER A 365 -9.77 -3.27 3.39
C SER A 365 -10.59 -2.08 3.89
N LEU A 366 -9.96 -0.93 4.14
CA LEU A 366 -10.62 0.28 4.61
C LEU A 366 -11.27 1.10 3.47
N LEU A 367 -11.08 0.76 2.19
CA LEU A 367 -11.70 1.52 1.10
C LEU A 367 -13.22 1.59 1.25
N THR A 368 -13.88 0.45 1.46
CA THR A 368 -15.35 0.37 1.60
C THR A 368 -15.90 1.27 2.71
N PRO A 369 -15.47 1.14 3.98
CA PRO A 369 -15.96 2.02 5.04
C PRO A 369 -15.59 3.49 4.80
N LEU A 370 -14.44 3.80 4.19
CA LEU A 370 -14.04 5.18 3.90
C LEU A 370 -14.91 5.83 2.80
N PHE A 371 -15.36 5.07 1.79
CA PHE A 371 -16.38 5.55 0.86
C PHE A 371 -17.73 5.71 1.54
N ALA A 372 -18.17 4.73 2.33
CA ALA A 372 -19.45 4.79 3.03
C ALA A 372 -19.54 6.01 3.97
N ALA A 373 -18.43 6.38 4.61
CA ALA A 373 -18.32 7.57 5.45
C ALA A 373 -18.13 8.88 4.67
N GLY A 374 -17.93 8.83 3.34
CA GLY A 374 -17.70 10.00 2.50
C GLY A 374 -16.31 10.64 2.68
N VAL A 375 -15.35 9.90 3.27
CA VAL A 375 -13.96 10.36 3.44
C VAL A 375 -13.21 10.27 2.11
N ILE A 376 -13.45 9.20 1.35
CA ILE A 376 -12.99 9.10 -0.04
C ILE A 376 -14.12 9.56 -0.96
N THR A 377 -13.74 10.37 -1.94
CA THR A 377 -14.64 10.99 -2.92
C THR A 377 -14.11 10.74 -4.33
N VAL A 378 -14.97 10.88 -5.33
CA VAL A 378 -14.57 10.71 -6.74
C VAL A 378 -14.78 12.04 -7.46
N ASP A 379 -13.72 12.59 -8.04
CA ASP A 379 -13.82 13.74 -8.94
C ASP A 379 -13.88 13.23 -10.38
N LEU A 380 -14.99 13.48 -11.05
CA LEU A 380 -15.03 13.36 -12.51
C LEU A 380 -14.69 14.72 -13.11
N ALA A 381 -13.67 14.76 -13.96
CA ALA A 381 -13.23 15.95 -14.68
C ALA A 381 -13.08 15.66 -16.18
N ALA A 382 -14.09 16.01 -16.98
CA ALA A 382 -13.99 15.87 -18.43
C ALA A 382 -14.90 16.87 -19.17
N HIS A 383 -14.60 17.09 -20.45
CA HIS A 383 -15.40 17.94 -21.31
C HIS A 383 -15.35 17.54 -22.79
N ILE A 384 -16.34 18.04 -23.53
CA ILE A 384 -16.38 18.09 -24.99
C ILE A 384 -16.30 19.56 -25.37
N SER A 385 -15.25 19.95 -26.10
CA SER A 385 -15.10 21.33 -26.60
C SER A 385 -16.13 21.64 -27.69
N GLU A 386 -16.24 22.93 -28.03
CA GLU A 386 -17.17 23.44 -29.06
C GLU A 386 -17.04 22.71 -30.41
N ASP A 387 -15.82 22.29 -30.77
CA ASP A 387 -15.50 21.52 -31.98
C ASP A 387 -15.81 20.01 -31.86
N GLY A 388 -16.40 19.57 -30.74
CA GLY A 388 -16.76 18.18 -30.49
C GLY A 388 -15.62 17.31 -29.95
N LYS A 389 -14.45 17.88 -29.64
CA LYS A 389 -13.30 17.10 -29.16
C LYS A 389 -13.45 16.69 -27.70
N TRP A 390 -13.38 15.38 -27.44
CA TRP A 390 -13.38 14.81 -26.09
C TRP A 390 -12.05 15.05 -25.37
N ARG A 391 -12.15 15.47 -24.10
CA ARG A 391 -11.03 15.73 -23.19
C ARG A 391 -11.33 15.11 -21.83
N ASP A 392 -10.69 13.98 -21.58
CA ASP A 392 -10.72 13.25 -20.31
C ASP A 392 -9.57 13.73 -19.40
N HIS A 393 -9.88 14.22 -18.21
CA HIS A 393 -8.90 14.55 -17.16
C HIS A 393 -8.95 13.58 -15.96
N GLY A 394 -9.69 12.48 -16.10
CA GLY A 394 -9.71 11.35 -15.19
C GLY A 394 -10.96 11.26 -14.31
N ALA A 395 -11.21 10.03 -13.87
CA ALA A 395 -12.08 9.69 -12.76
C ALA A 395 -11.20 9.46 -11.52
N LEU A 396 -11.05 10.52 -10.72
CA LEU A 396 -9.99 10.66 -9.73
C LEU A 396 -10.51 10.33 -8.33
N PHE A 397 -9.93 9.33 -7.69
CA PHE A 397 -10.25 8.94 -6.32
C PHE A 397 -9.42 9.76 -5.36
N LYS A 398 -10.08 10.57 -4.53
CA LYS A 398 -9.41 11.57 -3.69
C LYS A 398 -9.84 11.51 -2.23
N MET A 399 -8.91 11.87 -1.36
CA MET A 399 -9.14 12.04 0.08
C MET A 399 -8.41 13.28 0.62
N GLU A 400 -8.85 13.81 1.75
CA GLU A 400 -8.15 14.93 2.38
C GLU A 400 -6.78 14.52 2.90
N LYS A 401 -5.81 15.45 2.88
CA LYS A 401 -4.44 15.18 3.34
C LYS A 401 -4.38 14.68 4.78
N LYS A 402 -5.21 15.28 5.65
CA LYS A 402 -5.33 14.94 7.08
C LYS A 402 -5.87 13.52 7.32
N ASP A 403 -6.55 12.95 6.33
CA ASP A 403 -7.21 11.65 6.44
C ASP A 403 -6.30 10.53 5.92
N LEU A 404 -5.15 10.83 5.29
CA LEU A 404 -4.17 9.82 4.84
C LEU A 404 -3.81 8.77 5.92
N PRO A 405 -3.64 9.12 7.21
CA PRO A 405 -3.36 8.14 8.25
C PRO A 405 -4.46 7.10 8.47
N LEU A 406 -5.68 7.33 7.95
CA LEU A 406 -6.74 6.32 7.96
C LEU A 406 -6.48 5.19 6.95
N LEU A 407 -5.68 5.45 5.91
CA LEU A 407 -5.38 4.48 4.85
C LEU A 407 -3.97 3.92 4.96
N PHE A 408 -3.03 4.69 5.51
CA PHE A 408 -1.63 4.33 5.64
C PHE A 408 -1.19 4.35 7.10
N SER A 409 -0.67 3.22 7.58
CA SER A 409 -0.10 3.13 8.92
C SER A 409 1.25 3.85 9.00
N ASN A 410 1.53 4.49 10.14
CA ASN A 410 2.83 5.06 10.51
C ASN A 410 3.49 5.92 9.40
N PRO A 411 2.82 7.01 8.93
CA PRO A 411 3.45 7.92 7.99
C PRO A 411 4.70 8.57 8.60
N GLU A 412 5.79 8.60 7.86
CA GLU A 412 7.07 9.20 8.27
C GLU A 412 7.23 10.57 7.59
N GLU A 413 7.71 11.58 8.30
CA GLU A 413 7.90 12.93 7.74
C GLU A 413 9.38 13.32 7.77
N PHE A 414 9.89 13.72 6.60
CA PHE A 414 11.23 14.24 6.41
C PHE A 414 11.14 15.72 6.04
N ILE A 415 11.91 16.54 6.75
CA ILE A 415 12.15 17.95 6.38
C ILE A 415 13.53 17.99 5.74
N LEU A 416 13.60 18.58 4.55
CA LEU A 416 14.81 18.68 3.74
C LEU A 416 15.59 19.96 4.03
#